data_AF-A0A7J2VC61-F1
#
_entry.id   AF-A0A7J2VC61-F1
#
_cell.length_a   1.000
_cell.length_b   1.000
_cell.length_c   1.000
_cell.angle_alpha   90.00
_cell.angle_beta   90.00
_cell.angle_gamma   90.00
#
_symmetry.space_group_name_H-M   'P 1'
#
loop_
_entity.id
_entity.type
_entity.pdbx_description
1 polymer ?
#
loop_
_entity_poly.entity_id
_entity_poly.type
_entity_poly.pdbx_seq_one_letter_code
_entity_poly.pdbx_strand_id
1 'polypeptide(L)'
;MCSIGDKETAKATLYIELSKPPLLQDLVKLIEEKAPPSRVAALEAHRSIQAKLALVKNLEELDIALLDLLTLDLKNAFWYLPDKYARILSSLAEAYELEILYSKIASRIPDEKPLRYAKLVDYANCTNRFSCIISKHISKIKSVYSEIDEYYYSALGVAGLLDAFLYARYLNNLKALKLGEDVAMRDLIIDCYYFEPGVARLLEALRSERDPLEAWVNGVQVLYDVAKSALYYTNRLVDLVTLYGVDRVLRYKLLRVIYSRWLKPW
;
A
#
# COMPACT_ATOMS: atom_id res chain seq x y z
N MET A 1 -0.62 -22.62 -19.94
CA MET A 1 -1.21 -21.69 -20.93
C MET A 1 -2.52 -21.20 -20.36
N CYS A 2 -2.64 -19.92 -20.00
CA CYS A 2 -3.95 -19.33 -19.68
C CYS A 2 -4.69 -19.06 -20.98
N SER A 3 -5.96 -19.43 -21.04
CA SER A 3 -6.80 -19.15 -22.19
C SER A 3 -7.04 -17.63 -22.28
N ILE A 4 -7.31 -17.11 -23.47
CA ILE A 4 -7.66 -15.69 -23.68
C ILE A 4 -8.90 -15.31 -22.84
N GLY A 5 -9.81 -16.25 -22.59
CA GLY A 5 -10.98 -16.06 -21.72
C GLY A 5 -10.64 -15.82 -20.24
N ASP A 6 -9.51 -16.32 -19.76
CA ASP A 6 -9.11 -16.17 -18.35
C ASP A 6 -8.61 -14.75 -18.06
N LYS A 7 -7.88 -14.13 -19.01
CA LYS A 7 -7.37 -12.75 -18.85
C LYS A 7 -8.48 -11.71 -18.86
N GLU A 8 -9.44 -11.80 -19.78
CA GLU A 8 -10.54 -10.84 -19.85
C GLU A 8 -11.47 -10.93 -18.64
N THR A 9 -11.72 -12.15 -18.15
CA THR A 9 -12.43 -12.37 -16.88
C THR A 9 -11.69 -11.73 -15.70
N ALA A 10 -10.37 -11.91 -15.62
CA ALA A 10 -9.55 -11.29 -14.58
C ALA A 10 -9.63 -9.75 -14.63
N LYS A 11 -9.50 -9.15 -15.82
CA LYS A 11 -9.62 -7.70 -16.00
C LYS A 11 -10.99 -7.18 -15.57
N ALA A 12 -12.07 -7.82 -16.04
CA ALA A 12 -13.44 -7.44 -15.70
C ALA A 12 -13.66 -7.47 -14.18
N THR A 13 -13.22 -8.54 -13.52
CA THR A 13 -13.27 -8.66 -12.06
C THR A 13 -12.50 -7.54 -11.37
N LEU A 14 -11.26 -7.25 -11.80
CA LEU A 14 -10.46 -6.18 -11.20
C LEU A 14 -11.12 -4.80 -11.37
N TYR A 15 -11.71 -4.50 -12.53
CA TYR A 15 -12.46 -3.25 -12.71
C TYR A 15 -13.66 -3.13 -11.78
N ILE A 16 -14.41 -4.22 -11.61
CA ILE A 16 -15.54 -4.28 -10.68
C ILE A 16 -15.03 -4.03 -9.26
N GLU A 17 -13.99 -4.73 -8.82
CA GLU A 17 -13.43 -4.60 -7.46
C GLU A 17 -12.82 -3.21 -7.19
N LEU A 18 -12.20 -2.58 -8.19
CA LEU A 18 -11.70 -1.19 -8.09
C LEU A 18 -12.84 -0.18 -7.94
N SER A 19 -14.01 -0.48 -8.50
CA SER A 19 -15.18 0.40 -8.45
C SER A 19 -16.03 0.23 -7.19
N LYS A 20 -15.73 -0.79 -6.36
CA LYS A 20 -16.46 -1.03 -5.11
C LYS A 20 -16.03 -0.06 -4.01
N PRO A 21 -17.00 0.52 -3.28
CA PRO A 21 -16.71 1.37 -2.14
C PRO A 21 -16.13 0.59 -0.95
N PRO A 22 -15.44 1.26 -0.01
CA PRO A 22 -15.19 2.70 -0.02
C PRO A 22 -14.08 3.07 -0.99
N LEU A 23 -14.29 4.09 -1.82
CA LEU A 23 -13.24 4.58 -2.71
C LEU A 23 -12.21 5.36 -1.91
N LEU A 24 -10.96 5.41 -2.38
CA LEU A 24 -9.90 6.17 -1.71
C LEU A 24 -10.29 7.65 -1.49
N GLN A 25 -10.96 8.27 -2.47
CA GLN A 25 -11.43 9.65 -2.38
C GLN A 25 -12.47 9.83 -1.25
N ASP A 26 -13.37 8.87 -1.06
CA ASP A 26 -14.34 8.91 0.04
C ASP A 26 -13.64 8.80 1.39
N LEU A 27 -12.67 7.89 1.51
CA LEU A 27 -11.90 7.70 2.75
C LEU A 27 -11.08 8.95 3.09
N VAL A 28 -10.47 9.60 2.11
CA VAL A 28 -9.75 10.86 2.30
C VAL A 28 -10.70 11.93 2.84
N LYS A 29 -11.85 12.12 2.18
CA LYS A 29 -12.86 13.08 2.63
C LYS A 29 -13.30 12.82 4.08
N LEU A 30 -13.46 11.55 4.47
CA LEU A 30 -13.79 11.18 5.84
C LEU A 30 -12.68 11.54 6.84
N ILE A 31 -11.40 11.45 6.46
CA ILE A 31 -10.27 11.84 7.33
C ILE A 31 -10.24 13.37 7.52
N GLU A 32 -10.42 14.12 6.44
CA GLU A 32 -10.48 15.59 6.43
C GLU A 32 -11.64 16.10 7.29
N GLU A 33 -12.82 15.50 7.14
CA GLU A 33 -14.02 15.80 7.94
C GLU A 33 -13.93 15.30 9.39
N LYS A 34 -12.86 14.60 9.77
CA LYS A 34 -12.71 13.94 11.08
C LYS A 34 -13.91 13.04 11.41
N ALA A 35 -14.43 12.36 10.40
CA ALA A 35 -15.66 11.60 10.50
C ALA A 35 -15.52 10.35 11.41
N PRO A 36 -16.61 9.95 12.09
CA PRO A 36 -16.63 8.70 12.85
C PRO A 36 -16.62 7.47 11.94
N PRO A 37 -16.15 6.30 12.44
CA PRO A 37 -16.08 5.08 11.63
C PRO A 37 -17.44 4.56 11.16
N SER A 38 -18.53 4.97 11.83
CA SER A 38 -19.90 4.70 11.37
C SER A 38 -20.21 5.30 10.00
N ARG A 39 -19.49 6.33 9.54
CA ARG A 39 -19.65 6.88 8.19
C ARG A 39 -18.96 6.04 7.12
N VAL A 40 -17.93 5.28 7.47
CA VAL A 40 -17.36 4.26 6.57
C VAL A 40 -18.40 3.15 6.32
N ALA A 41 -19.21 2.82 7.34
CA ALA A 41 -20.30 1.85 7.25
C ALA A 41 -21.32 2.15 6.17
N ALA A 42 -21.65 3.43 6.07
CA ALA A 42 -22.66 3.91 5.15
C ALA A 42 -22.20 3.85 3.69
N LEU A 43 -20.88 3.76 3.47
CA LEU A 43 -20.29 3.63 2.13
C LEU A 43 -20.20 2.16 1.69
N GLU A 44 -20.08 1.22 2.62
CA GLU A 44 -19.88 -0.20 2.29
C GLU A 44 -21.18 -0.95 2.02
N ALA A 45 -21.23 -1.67 0.89
CA ALA A 45 -22.28 -2.66 0.65
C ALA A 45 -22.14 -3.92 1.54
N HIS A 46 -20.98 -4.12 2.19
CA HIS A 46 -20.65 -5.34 2.93
C HIS A 46 -20.52 -5.11 4.45
N ARG A 47 -21.55 -5.54 5.20
CA ARG A 47 -21.63 -5.48 6.67
C ARG A 47 -20.52 -6.23 7.44
N SER A 48 -19.68 -7.03 6.77
CA SER A 48 -18.67 -7.89 7.40
C SER A 48 -17.39 -7.15 7.79
N ILE A 49 -16.94 -6.17 6.99
CA ILE A 49 -15.76 -5.33 7.27
C ILE A 49 -16.01 -4.49 8.54
N GLN A 50 -17.18 -3.85 8.57
CA GLN A 50 -17.79 -3.19 9.71
C GLN A 50 -17.78 -4.01 11.01
N ALA A 51 -18.29 -5.25 10.96
CA ALA A 51 -18.42 -6.09 12.15
C ALA A 51 -17.07 -6.43 12.78
N LYS A 52 -16.02 -6.67 11.98
CA LYS A 52 -14.68 -6.92 12.50
C LYS A 52 -14.06 -5.66 13.11
N LEU A 53 -14.18 -4.51 12.44
CA LEU A 53 -13.54 -3.27 12.89
C LEU A 53 -14.26 -2.59 14.07
N ALA A 54 -15.58 -2.79 14.22
CA ALA A 54 -16.36 -2.22 15.32
C ALA A 54 -16.06 -2.86 16.70
N LEU A 55 -15.45 -4.06 16.71
CA LEU A 55 -15.14 -4.80 17.94
C LEU A 55 -13.72 -4.56 18.45
N VAL A 56 -12.90 -3.86 17.67
CA VAL A 56 -11.49 -3.60 17.95
C VAL A 56 -11.35 -2.63 19.13
N LYS A 57 -10.53 -3.00 20.11
CA LYS A 57 -10.32 -2.21 21.33
C LYS A 57 -9.00 -1.44 21.33
N ASN A 58 -8.05 -1.84 20.49
CA ASN A 58 -6.71 -1.29 20.47
C ASN A 58 -6.04 -1.31 19.09
N LEU A 59 -4.88 -0.66 18.98
CA LEU A 59 -4.15 -0.52 17.72
C LEU A 59 -3.66 -1.86 17.17
N GLU A 60 -3.34 -2.83 18.03
CA GLU A 60 -2.86 -4.14 17.61
C GLU A 60 -3.98 -4.97 16.99
N GLU A 61 -5.13 -5.06 17.68
CA GLU A 61 -6.35 -5.66 17.15
C GLU A 61 -6.80 -4.98 15.85
N LEU A 62 -6.61 -3.65 15.74
CA LEU A 62 -6.91 -2.91 14.51
C LEU A 62 -6.02 -3.35 13.36
N ASP A 63 -4.70 -3.39 13.59
CA ASP A 63 -3.71 -3.79 12.60
C ASP A 63 -4.00 -5.22 12.10
N ILE A 64 -4.32 -6.16 13.00
CA ILE A 64 -4.68 -7.54 12.68
C ILE A 64 -5.98 -7.61 11.87
N ALA A 65 -7.03 -6.91 12.31
CA ALA A 65 -8.33 -6.91 11.64
C ALA A 65 -8.24 -6.34 10.21
N LEU A 66 -7.48 -5.26 10.01
CA LEU A 66 -7.27 -4.68 8.69
C LEU A 66 -6.44 -5.59 7.78
N LEU A 67 -5.40 -6.24 8.32
CA LEU A 67 -4.61 -7.21 7.59
C LEU A 67 -5.46 -8.43 7.16
N ASP A 68 -6.37 -8.86 8.03
CA ASP A 68 -7.38 -9.89 7.73
C ASP A 68 -8.26 -9.54 6.54
N LEU A 69 -8.75 -8.30 6.52
CA LEU A 69 -9.62 -7.81 5.46
C LEU A 69 -8.85 -7.65 4.15
N LEU A 70 -7.65 -7.08 4.19
CA LEU A 70 -6.76 -7.01 3.03
C LEU A 70 -6.51 -8.41 2.46
N THR A 71 -6.22 -9.39 3.33
CA THR A 71 -6.00 -10.78 2.89
C THR A 71 -7.21 -11.37 2.20
N LEU A 72 -8.41 -11.09 2.70
CA LEU A 72 -9.66 -11.57 2.11
C LEU A 72 -9.90 -10.93 0.73
N ASP A 73 -9.69 -9.61 0.62
CA ASP A 73 -9.82 -8.87 -0.64
C ASP A 73 -8.83 -9.35 -1.71
N LEU A 74 -7.59 -9.62 -1.32
CA LEU A 74 -6.59 -10.16 -2.23
C LEU A 74 -6.88 -11.62 -2.60
N LYS A 75 -7.39 -12.42 -1.67
CA LYS A 75 -7.80 -13.81 -1.95
C LYS A 75 -8.84 -13.87 -3.06
N ASN A 76 -9.83 -12.97 -3.04
CA ASN A 76 -10.84 -12.89 -4.09
C ASN A 76 -10.22 -12.59 -5.46
N ALA A 77 -9.21 -11.71 -5.52
CA ALA A 77 -8.49 -11.45 -6.77
C ALA A 77 -7.62 -12.64 -7.21
N PHE A 78 -6.95 -13.32 -6.28
CA PHE A 78 -6.08 -14.47 -6.58
C PHE A 78 -6.80 -15.61 -7.29
N TRP A 79 -8.07 -15.85 -6.98
CA TRP A 79 -8.87 -16.91 -7.61
C TRP A 79 -8.95 -16.82 -9.14
N TYR A 80 -8.81 -15.61 -9.69
CA TYR A 80 -8.99 -15.36 -11.12
C TYR A 80 -7.71 -14.90 -11.81
N LEU A 81 -6.60 -14.78 -11.07
CA LEU A 81 -5.32 -14.31 -11.61
C LEU A 81 -4.38 -15.47 -11.90
N PRO A 82 -3.69 -15.45 -13.05
CA PRO A 82 -2.59 -16.38 -13.27
C PRO A 82 -1.48 -16.16 -12.23
N ASP A 83 -0.78 -17.23 -11.84
CA ASP A 83 0.22 -17.23 -10.76
C ASP A 83 1.25 -16.09 -10.85
N LYS A 84 1.76 -15.81 -12.06
CA LYS A 84 2.72 -14.71 -12.29
C LYS A 84 2.14 -13.34 -11.85
N TYR A 85 0.86 -13.08 -12.11
CA TYR A 85 0.18 -11.83 -11.72
C TYR A 85 -0.20 -11.84 -10.23
N ALA A 86 -0.55 -13.01 -9.68
CA ALA A 86 -0.78 -13.16 -8.23
C ALA A 86 0.50 -12.83 -7.41
N ARG A 87 1.69 -13.16 -7.93
CA ARG A 87 2.96 -12.76 -7.32
C ARG A 87 3.17 -11.24 -7.28
N ILE A 88 2.67 -10.50 -8.28
CA ILE A 88 2.68 -9.02 -8.27
C ILE A 88 1.87 -8.51 -7.09
N LEU A 89 0.61 -8.94 -6.96
CA LEU A 89 -0.24 -8.52 -5.83
C LEU A 89 0.36 -8.88 -4.48
N SER A 90 0.94 -10.08 -4.35
CA SER A 90 1.57 -10.51 -3.10
C SER A 90 2.78 -9.64 -2.75
N SER A 91 3.57 -9.25 -3.75
CA SER A 91 4.71 -8.34 -3.56
C SER A 91 4.26 -6.91 -3.26
N LEU A 92 3.16 -6.43 -3.87
CA LEU A 92 2.61 -5.12 -3.51
C LEU A 92 2.01 -5.12 -2.09
N ALA A 93 1.36 -6.21 -1.68
CA ALA A 93 0.78 -6.35 -0.35
C ALA A 93 1.85 -6.33 0.77
N GLU A 94 3.06 -6.77 0.46
CA GLU A 94 4.22 -6.69 1.35
C GLU A 94 4.55 -5.23 1.75
N ALA A 95 4.26 -4.25 0.89
CA ALA A 95 4.37 -2.82 1.20
C ALA A 95 3.52 -2.40 2.43
N TYR A 96 2.42 -3.11 2.69
CA TYR A 96 1.58 -2.87 3.88
C TYR A 96 2.32 -3.22 5.19
N GLU A 97 3.24 -4.18 5.14
CA GLU A 97 3.89 -4.76 6.30
C GLU A 97 5.30 -4.23 6.57
N LEU A 98 5.90 -3.43 5.68
CA LEU A 98 7.30 -3.01 5.78
C LEU A 98 7.63 -2.29 7.11
N GLU A 99 6.72 -1.46 7.63
CA GLU A 99 6.90 -0.78 8.91
C GLU A 99 6.91 -1.78 10.09
N ILE A 100 6.04 -2.79 10.05
CA ILE A 100 5.98 -3.85 11.07
C ILE A 100 7.21 -4.75 10.96
N LEU A 101 7.63 -5.08 9.74
CA LEU A 101 8.84 -5.82 9.45
C LEU A 101 10.07 -5.12 10.02
N TYR A 102 10.19 -3.80 9.80
CA TYR A 102 11.27 -2.99 10.38
C TYR A 102 11.27 -3.06 11.91
N SER A 103 10.09 -2.87 12.52
CA SER A 103 9.93 -2.96 13.98
C SER A 103 10.41 -4.31 14.51
N LYS A 104 10.09 -5.42 13.83
CA LYS A 104 10.52 -6.78 14.21
C LYS A 104 11.99 -7.08 13.99
N ILE A 105 12.60 -6.48 12.98
CA ILE A 105 14.03 -6.63 12.76
C ILE A 105 14.81 -5.85 13.82
N ALA A 106 14.28 -4.70 14.24
CA ALA A 106 14.87 -3.86 15.28
C ALA A 106 14.61 -4.38 16.71
N SER A 107 13.39 -4.85 16.99
CA SER A 107 13.04 -5.49 18.26
C SER A 107 13.54 -6.93 18.23
N ARG A 108 14.43 -7.31 19.15
CA ARG A 108 14.89 -8.71 19.29
C ARG A 108 13.80 -9.63 19.86
N ILE A 109 12.52 -9.26 19.70
CA ILE A 109 11.34 -9.93 20.25
C ILE A 109 10.47 -10.36 19.05
N PRO A 110 10.57 -11.63 18.62
CA PRO A 110 9.93 -12.11 17.39
C PRO A 110 8.40 -12.10 17.42
N ASP A 111 7.78 -12.11 18.60
CA ASP A 111 6.40 -12.59 18.78
C ASP A 111 5.29 -11.53 18.67
N GLU A 112 5.60 -10.24 18.50
CA GLU A 112 4.57 -9.22 18.76
C GLU A 112 3.50 -9.02 17.65
N LYS A 113 3.75 -9.38 16.38
CA LYS A 113 2.77 -9.21 15.27
C LYS A 113 2.92 -10.27 14.17
N PRO A 114 1.87 -10.82 13.55
CA PRO A 114 2.05 -11.71 12.40
C PRO A 114 2.44 -10.93 11.14
N LEU A 115 3.40 -11.44 10.36
CA LEU A 115 3.64 -11.02 8.97
C LEU A 115 3.03 -12.07 8.04
N ARG A 116 2.25 -11.66 7.03
CA ARG A 116 1.61 -12.54 6.05
C ARG A 116 2.29 -12.53 4.70
N TYR A 117 2.84 -11.39 4.30
CA TYR A 117 3.43 -11.19 2.98
C TYR A 117 4.95 -11.07 3.07
N ALA A 118 5.45 -10.29 4.02
CA ALA A 118 6.87 -10.15 4.30
C ALA A 118 7.42 -11.37 5.04
N LYS A 119 8.58 -11.87 4.63
CA LYS A 119 9.30 -12.93 5.35
C LYS A 119 10.53 -12.36 6.02
N LEU A 120 10.65 -12.53 7.35
CA LEU A 120 11.80 -12.02 8.11
C LEU A 120 13.15 -12.47 7.53
N VAL A 121 13.24 -13.71 7.07
CA VAL A 121 14.46 -14.29 6.49
C VAL A 121 14.96 -13.52 5.25
N ASP A 122 14.05 -12.95 4.45
CA ASP A 122 14.40 -12.20 3.25
C ASP A 122 15.11 -10.88 3.60
N TYR A 123 14.89 -10.37 4.81
CA TYR A 123 15.36 -9.06 5.28
C TYR A 123 16.28 -9.10 6.50
N ALA A 124 16.71 -10.29 6.93
CA ALA A 124 17.51 -10.47 8.16
C ALA A 124 18.77 -9.56 8.22
N ASN A 125 19.38 -9.27 7.07
CA ASN A 125 20.58 -8.42 6.97
C ASN A 125 20.29 -6.90 7.03
N CYS A 126 19.03 -6.46 7.12
CA CYS A 126 18.64 -5.05 7.15
C CYS A 126 18.49 -4.48 8.57
N THR A 127 19.30 -4.96 9.51
CA THR A 127 19.22 -4.58 10.93
C THR A 127 19.26 -3.06 11.13
N ASN A 128 18.22 -2.50 11.76
CA ASN A 128 18.07 -1.08 12.06
C ASN A 128 18.19 -0.13 10.84
N ARG A 129 17.94 -0.61 9.62
CA ARG A 129 18.00 0.22 8.40
C ARG A 129 16.74 0.03 7.56
N PHE A 130 15.81 0.98 7.68
CA PHE A 130 14.58 0.94 6.88
C PHE A 130 14.87 1.16 5.40
N SER A 131 15.89 1.95 5.07
CA SER A 131 16.41 2.11 3.71
C SER A 131 16.77 0.78 3.06
N CYS A 132 17.42 -0.14 3.79
CA CYS A 132 17.75 -1.48 3.31
C CYS A 132 16.50 -2.32 3.00
N ILE A 133 15.47 -2.23 3.86
CA ILE A 133 14.19 -2.92 3.65
C ILE A 133 13.53 -2.43 2.37
N ILE A 134 13.45 -1.12 2.18
CA ILE A 134 12.88 -0.51 0.97
C ILE A 134 13.65 -0.91 -0.28
N SER A 135 14.99 -0.81 -0.28
CA SER A 135 15.81 -1.22 -1.44
C SER A 135 15.64 -2.70 -1.80
N LYS A 136 15.55 -3.59 -0.80
CA LYS A 136 15.27 -5.01 -1.03
C LYS A 136 13.88 -5.24 -1.61
N HIS A 137 12.88 -4.54 -1.08
CA HIS A 137 11.51 -4.64 -1.57
C HIS A 137 11.39 -4.18 -3.02
N ILE A 138 11.99 -3.03 -3.38
CA ILE A 138 12.06 -2.54 -4.77
C ILE A 138 12.74 -3.57 -5.68
N SER A 139 13.84 -4.18 -5.23
CA SER A 139 14.56 -5.21 -6.01
C SER A 139 13.70 -6.45 -6.25
N LYS A 140 12.96 -6.88 -5.22
CA LYS A 140 12.02 -8.01 -5.29
C LYS A 140 10.87 -7.71 -6.26
N ILE A 141 10.28 -6.52 -6.16
CA ILE A 141 9.26 -6.03 -7.09
C ILE A 141 9.80 -6.07 -8.53
N LYS A 142 10.96 -5.46 -8.80
CA LYS A 142 11.57 -5.45 -10.14
C LYS A 142 11.73 -6.86 -10.72
N SER A 143 12.18 -7.81 -9.90
CA SER A 143 12.29 -9.23 -10.28
C SER A 143 10.94 -9.82 -10.67
N VAL A 144 9.90 -9.64 -9.84
CA VAL A 144 8.56 -10.18 -10.11
C VAL A 144 7.94 -9.60 -11.39
N TYR A 145 8.09 -8.30 -11.65
CA TYR A 145 7.59 -7.70 -12.88
C TYR A 145 8.35 -8.18 -14.13
N SER A 146 9.65 -8.48 -14.02
CA SER A 146 10.44 -8.98 -15.15
C SER A 146 10.04 -10.37 -15.64
N GLU A 147 9.29 -11.12 -14.83
CA GLU A 147 8.75 -12.43 -15.22
C GLU A 147 7.47 -12.33 -16.07
N ILE A 148 6.91 -11.12 -16.25
CA ILE A 148 5.65 -10.87 -16.95
C ILE A 148 5.88 -10.65 -18.44
N ASP A 149 5.12 -11.38 -19.25
CA ASP A 149 5.16 -11.32 -20.71
C ASP A 149 4.29 -10.16 -21.28
N GLU A 150 4.29 -8.99 -20.62
CA GLU A 150 3.59 -7.76 -21.01
C GLU A 150 4.50 -6.55 -20.77
N TYR A 151 4.27 -5.42 -21.43
CA TYR A 151 4.98 -4.19 -21.08
C TYR A 151 4.60 -3.73 -19.67
N TYR A 152 5.59 -3.66 -18.77
CA TYR A 152 5.36 -3.45 -17.33
C TYR A 152 6.02 -2.20 -16.73
N TYR A 153 6.75 -1.39 -17.50
CA TYR A 153 7.53 -0.27 -16.95
C TYR A 153 6.67 0.77 -16.22
N SER A 154 5.47 1.08 -16.74
CA SER A 154 4.53 2.00 -16.08
C SER A 154 4.08 1.45 -14.72
N ALA A 155 3.70 0.17 -14.67
CA ALA A 155 3.32 -0.52 -13.45
C ALA A 155 4.47 -0.60 -12.43
N LEU A 156 5.67 -0.95 -12.88
CA LEU A 156 6.87 -0.95 -12.04
C LEU A 156 7.17 0.45 -11.47
N GLY A 157 7.03 1.50 -12.28
CA GLY A 157 7.21 2.88 -11.83
C GLY A 157 6.22 3.28 -10.73
N VAL A 158 4.94 2.93 -10.88
CA VAL A 158 3.92 3.17 -9.86
C VAL A 158 4.18 2.37 -8.58
N ALA A 159 4.63 1.11 -8.70
CA ALA A 159 5.02 0.31 -7.54
C ALA A 159 6.22 0.93 -6.80
N GLY A 160 7.22 1.42 -7.53
CA GLY A 160 8.36 2.16 -6.95
C GLY A 160 7.93 3.47 -6.26
N LEU A 161 6.95 4.18 -6.82
CA LEU A 161 6.37 5.37 -6.18
C LEU A 161 5.67 5.06 -4.86
N LEU A 162 5.00 3.91 -4.75
CA LEU A 162 4.41 3.45 -3.50
C LEU A 162 5.51 3.24 -2.43
N ASP A 163 6.60 2.57 -2.77
CA ASP A 163 7.72 2.35 -1.84
C ASP A 163 8.40 3.67 -1.45
N ALA A 164 8.62 4.56 -2.42
CA ALA A 164 9.13 5.90 -2.16
C ALA A 164 8.20 6.67 -1.21
N PHE A 165 6.88 6.65 -1.45
CA PHE A 165 5.90 7.29 -0.57
C PHE A 165 6.01 6.79 0.89
N LEU A 166 6.10 5.46 1.07
CA LEU A 166 6.26 4.85 2.39
C LEU A 166 7.58 5.24 3.06
N TYR A 167 8.67 5.29 2.29
CA TYR A 167 9.97 5.73 2.81
C TYR A 167 9.96 7.22 3.21
N ALA A 168 9.29 8.07 2.42
CA ALA A 168 9.22 9.51 2.70
C ALA A 168 8.49 9.76 4.02
N ARG A 169 7.40 9.02 4.23
CA ARG A 169 6.67 9.03 5.50
C ARG A 169 7.55 8.61 6.66
N TYR A 170 8.35 7.55 6.50
CA TYR A 170 9.30 7.11 7.53
C TYR A 170 10.32 8.22 7.87
N LEU A 171 10.93 8.85 6.87
CA LEU A 171 11.85 9.96 7.10
C LEU A 171 11.19 11.13 7.82
N ASN A 172 9.96 11.49 7.44
CA ASN A 172 9.19 12.54 8.12
C ASN A 172 8.93 12.19 9.59
N ASN A 173 8.62 10.92 9.90
CA ASN A 173 8.45 10.45 11.28
C ASN A 173 9.76 10.53 12.08
N LEU A 174 10.90 10.12 11.49
CA LEU A 174 12.20 10.26 12.15
C LEU A 174 12.50 11.71 12.49
N LYS A 175 12.31 12.62 11.52
CA LYS A 175 12.50 14.06 11.72
C LYS A 175 11.60 14.61 12.82
N ALA A 176 10.32 14.23 12.83
CA ALA A 176 9.37 14.63 13.87
C ALA A 176 9.80 14.14 15.27
N LEU A 177 10.39 12.93 15.34
CA LEU A 177 10.96 12.35 16.57
C LEU A 177 12.38 12.86 16.89
N LYS A 178 12.93 13.79 16.10
CA LYS A 178 14.32 14.28 16.20
C LYS A 178 15.37 13.17 16.12
N LEU A 179 15.06 12.10 15.40
CA LEU A 179 15.96 11.02 15.06
C LEU A 179 16.61 11.35 13.70
N GLY A 180 17.92 11.13 13.56
CA GLY A 180 18.66 11.43 12.33
C GLY A 180 18.13 10.66 11.11
N GLU A 181 18.38 11.19 9.91
CA GLU A 181 18.01 10.52 8.65
C GLU A 181 18.90 9.29 8.40
N ASP A 182 18.32 8.20 7.90
CA ASP A 182 19.04 6.96 7.56
C ASP A 182 19.73 7.07 6.19
N VAL A 183 18.97 7.41 5.12
CA VAL A 183 19.47 7.66 3.76
C VAL A 183 18.61 8.75 3.10
N ALA A 184 19.20 9.59 2.24
CA ALA A 184 18.42 10.59 1.51
C ALA A 184 17.52 9.92 0.46
N MET A 185 16.27 10.38 0.38
CA MET A 185 15.26 9.88 -0.57
C MET A 185 15.73 9.83 -2.03
N ARG A 186 16.57 10.78 -2.45
CA ARG A 186 17.12 10.85 -3.81
C ARG A 186 17.98 9.63 -4.16
N ASP A 187 18.67 9.05 -3.19
CA ASP A 187 19.58 7.93 -3.40
C ASP A 187 18.84 6.59 -3.58
N LEU A 188 17.57 6.53 -3.19
CA LEU A 188 16.68 5.38 -3.39
C LEU A 188 15.94 5.39 -4.74
N ILE A 189 15.88 6.55 -5.41
CA ILE A 189 15.06 6.77 -6.61
C ILE A 189 15.86 6.56 -7.91
N ILE A 190 17.16 6.21 -7.83
CA ILE A 190 18.10 6.15 -8.96
C ILE A 190 17.65 5.21 -10.08
N ASP A 191 16.70 4.29 -9.88
CA ASP A 191 16.18 3.39 -10.93
C ASP A 191 14.78 3.76 -11.48
N CYS A 192 14.18 4.87 -11.04
CA CYS A 192 12.82 5.30 -11.41
C CYS A 192 12.78 6.43 -12.47
N TYR A 193 13.78 6.51 -13.36
CA TYR A 193 13.93 7.59 -14.35
C TYR A 193 12.69 7.90 -15.20
N TYR A 194 11.78 6.94 -15.38
CA TYR A 194 10.56 7.11 -16.18
C TYR A 194 9.40 7.83 -15.45
N PHE A 195 9.59 8.22 -14.19
CA PHE A 195 8.51 8.77 -13.36
C PHE A 195 8.88 10.04 -12.56
N GLU A 196 9.94 10.74 -12.97
CA GLU A 196 10.43 11.97 -12.33
C GLU A 196 9.32 13.02 -12.05
N PRO A 197 8.34 13.27 -12.95
CA PRO A 197 7.25 14.21 -12.65
C PRO A 197 6.29 13.71 -11.57
N GLY A 198 6.03 12.40 -11.50
CA GLY A 198 5.18 11.81 -10.46
C GLY A 198 5.87 11.79 -9.10
N VAL A 199 7.17 11.48 -9.07
CA VAL A 199 8.03 11.62 -7.88
C VAL A 199 8.00 13.06 -7.39
N ALA A 200 8.23 14.04 -8.28
CA ALA A 200 8.25 15.45 -7.92
C ALA A 200 6.93 15.91 -7.29
N ARG A 201 5.79 15.59 -7.93
CA ARG A 201 4.45 15.90 -7.41
C ARG A 201 4.20 15.26 -6.04
N LEU A 202 4.63 14.01 -5.85
CA LEU A 202 4.49 13.29 -4.59
C LEU A 202 5.33 13.94 -3.48
N LEU A 203 6.60 14.28 -3.78
CA LEU A 203 7.49 14.95 -2.84
C LEU A 203 7.00 16.36 -2.48
N GLU A 204 6.42 17.07 -3.43
CA GLU A 204 5.81 18.39 -3.20
C GLU A 204 4.62 18.30 -2.25
N ALA A 205 3.69 17.36 -2.51
CA ALA A 205 2.53 17.11 -1.65
C ALA A 205 2.93 16.75 -0.19
N LEU A 206 4.05 16.07 -0.02
CA LEU A 206 4.58 15.69 1.30
C LEU A 206 5.30 16.84 2.02
N ARG A 207 5.63 17.94 1.33
CA ARG A 207 6.36 19.09 1.87
C ARG A 207 5.48 20.32 2.09
N SER A 208 4.32 20.40 1.43
CA SER A 208 3.48 21.59 1.40
C SER A 208 2.77 21.86 2.73
N GLU A 209 2.47 20.82 3.52
CA GLU A 209 1.59 20.96 4.67
C GLU A 209 2.31 21.08 6.02
N ARG A 210 1.72 21.87 6.91
CA ARG A 210 2.16 21.98 8.32
C ARG A 210 1.68 20.80 9.18
N ASP A 211 0.56 20.18 8.82
CA ASP A 211 0.04 18.99 9.50
C ASP A 211 0.59 17.70 8.83
N PRO A 212 1.32 16.84 9.55
CA PRO A 212 1.81 15.56 9.03
C PRO A 212 0.71 14.63 8.51
N LEU A 213 -0.51 14.71 9.06
CA LEU A 213 -1.64 13.91 8.60
C LEU A 213 -2.17 14.42 7.25
N GLU A 214 -2.33 15.74 7.09
CA GLU A 214 -2.78 16.36 5.84
C GLU A 214 -1.76 16.12 4.71
N ALA A 215 -0.45 16.29 4.99
CA ALA A 215 0.62 15.96 4.04
C ALA A 215 0.53 14.50 3.57
N TRP A 216 0.30 13.57 4.51
CA TRP A 216 0.19 12.15 4.19
C TRP A 216 -1.05 11.85 3.35
N VAL A 217 -2.21 12.40 3.72
CA VAL A 217 -3.48 12.23 2.98
C VAL A 217 -3.38 12.78 1.57
N ASN A 218 -2.82 13.99 1.39
CA ASN A 218 -2.57 14.59 0.08
C ASN A 218 -1.61 13.71 -0.75
N GLY A 219 -0.53 13.21 -0.14
CA GLY A 219 0.38 12.26 -0.79
C GLY A 219 -0.31 10.96 -1.25
N VAL A 220 -1.26 10.42 -0.48
CA VAL A 220 -2.09 9.28 -0.90
C VAL A 220 -2.92 9.62 -2.15
N GLN A 221 -3.59 10.78 -2.16
CA GLN A 221 -4.37 11.23 -3.33
C GLN A 221 -3.49 11.37 -4.57
N VAL A 222 -2.37 12.08 -4.46
CA VAL A 222 -1.45 12.30 -5.58
C VAL A 222 -0.89 10.99 -6.13
N LEU A 223 -0.46 10.08 -5.25
CA LEU A 223 0.03 8.76 -5.66
C LEU A 223 -1.06 7.98 -6.42
N TYR A 224 -2.29 7.98 -5.92
CA TYR A 224 -3.38 7.26 -6.55
C TYR A 224 -3.83 7.88 -7.88
N ASP A 225 -3.88 9.21 -7.97
CA ASP A 225 -4.19 9.90 -9.22
C ASP A 225 -3.15 9.61 -10.31
N VAL A 226 -1.86 9.61 -9.92
CA VAL A 226 -0.76 9.20 -10.79
C VAL A 226 -0.93 7.74 -11.23
N ALA A 227 -1.22 6.83 -10.30
CA ALA A 227 -1.44 5.42 -10.60
C ALA A 227 -2.61 5.22 -11.58
N LYS A 228 -3.76 5.88 -11.35
CA LYS A 228 -4.92 5.80 -12.24
C LYS A 228 -4.60 6.34 -13.62
N SER A 229 -3.96 7.51 -13.70
CA SER A 229 -3.60 8.13 -14.99
C SER A 229 -2.65 7.26 -15.80
N ALA A 230 -1.73 6.54 -15.14
CA ALA A 230 -0.71 5.74 -15.81
C ALA A 230 -1.18 4.32 -16.17
N LEU A 231 -2.11 3.75 -15.39
CA LEU A 231 -2.41 2.31 -15.43
C LEU A 231 -3.85 1.98 -15.84
N TYR A 232 -4.83 2.84 -15.53
CA TYR A 232 -6.25 2.46 -15.64
C TYR A 232 -6.71 2.26 -17.09
N TYR A 233 -6.17 3.03 -18.05
CA TYR A 233 -6.67 3.07 -19.43
C TYR A 233 -5.82 2.27 -20.44
N THR A 234 -4.88 1.45 -19.98
CA THR A 234 -3.89 0.79 -20.86
C THR A 234 -4.32 -0.59 -21.37
N ASN A 235 -5.43 -1.15 -20.85
CA ASN A 235 -5.95 -2.48 -21.16
C ASN A 235 -4.95 -3.65 -20.91
N ARG A 236 -3.88 -3.41 -20.16
CA ARG A 236 -2.89 -4.45 -19.78
C ARG A 236 -3.26 -5.04 -18.43
N LEU A 237 -3.16 -6.37 -18.30
CA LEU A 237 -3.51 -7.04 -17.05
C LEU A 237 -2.51 -6.68 -15.95
N VAL A 238 -1.22 -6.55 -16.30
CA VAL A 238 -0.18 -6.11 -15.34
C VAL A 238 -0.51 -4.75 -14.73
N ASP A 239 -0.92 -3.78 -15.55
CA ASP A 239 -1.23 -2.43 -15.08
C ASP A 239 -2.45 -2.41 -14.14
N LEU A 240 -3.52 -3.16 -14.48
CA LEU A 240 -4.70 -3.26 -13.62
C LEU A 240 -4.43 -3.98 -12.32
N VAL A 241 -3.64 -5.05 -12.35
CA VAL A 241 -3.20 -5.78 -11.16
C VAL A 241 -2.41 -4.86 -10.25
N THR A 242 -1.50 -4.07 -10.80
CA THR A 242 -0.72 -3.09 -10.04
C THR A 242 -1.59 -2.02 -9.43
N LEU A 243 -2.49 -1.43 -10.22
CA LEU A 243 -3.42 -0.41 -9.73
C LEU A 243 -4.31 -0.96 -8.60
N TYR A 244 -4.80 -2.20 -8.74
CA TYR A 244 -5.56 -2.88 -7.70
C TYR A 244 -4.75 -3.09 -6.42
N GLY A 245 -3.52 -3.58 -6.54
CA GLY A 245 -2.64 -3.75 -5.37
C GLY A 245 -2.35 -2.44 -4.65
N VAL A 246 -2.03 -1.38 -5.39
CA VAL A 246 -1.79 -0.04 -4.85
C VAL A 246 -3.05 0.51 -4.18
N ASP A 247 -4.22 0.40 -4.84
CA ASP A 247 -5.51 0.80 -4.27
C ASP A 247 -5.75 0.16 -2.91
N ARG A 248 -5.61 -1.17 -2.83
CA ARG A 248 -5.85 -1.91 -1.59
C ARG A 248 -4.87 -1.51 -0.49
N VAL A 249 -3.56 -1.43 -0.77
CA VAL A 249 -2.57 -1.00 0.23
C VAL A 249 -2.90 0.39 0.79
N LEU A 250 -3.23 1.35 -0.07
CA LEU A 250 -3.58 2.70 0.35
C LEU A 250 -4.90 2.73 1.12
N ARG A 251 -5.90 1.97 0.66
CA ARG A 251 -7.25 1.90 1.26
C ARG A 251 -7.18 1.44 2.69
N TYR A 252 -6.47 0.34 2.96
CA TYR A 252 -6.33 -0.17 4.32
C TYR A 252 -5.46 0.72 5.21
N LYS A 253 -4.46 1.43 4.65
CA LYS A 253 -3.73 2.45 5.41
C LYS A 253 -4.61 3.65 5.78
N LEU A 254 -5.51 4.10 4.89
CA LEU A 254 -6.50 5.16 5.22
C LEU A 254 -7.50 4.69 6.27
N LEU A 255 -8.04 3.47 6.14
CA LEU A 255 -8.93 2.88 7.14
C LEU A 255 -8.26 2.81 8.51
N ARG A 256 -6.98 2.41 8.57
CA ARG A 256 -6.18 2.44 9.81
C ARG A 256 -6.18 3.82 10.46
N VAL A 257 -6.02 4.88 9.67
CA VAL A 257 -6.02 6.26 10.17
C VAL A 257 -7.39 6.67 10.68
N ILE A 258 -8.46 6.35 9.94
CA ILE A 258 -9.83 6.66 10.36
C ILE A 258 -10.13 5.96 11.69
N TYR A 259 -9.95 4.64 11.77
CA TYR A 259 -10.34 3.88 12.96
C TYR A 259 -9.44 4.15 14.17
N SER A 260 -8.13 4.37 13.97
CA SER A 260 -7.20 4.59 15.09
C SER A 260 -7.53 5.84 15.92
N ARG A 261 -8.08 6.89 15.30
CA ARG A 261 -8.51 8.12 15.99
C ARG A 261 -9.63 7.91 17.02
N TRP A 262 -10.40 6.83 16.88
CA TRP A 262 -11.57 6.55 17.70
C TRP A 262 -11.35 5.42 18.70
N LEU A 263 -10.14 4.84 18.72
CA LEU A 263 -9.73 3.97 19.81
C LEU A 263 -9.56 4.83 21.07
N LYS A 264 -10.13 4.38 22.18
CA LYS A 264 -10.02 5.12 23.44
C LYS A 264 -8.55 5.21 23.84
N PRO A 265 -8.05 6.41 24.22
CA PRO A 265 -6.80 6.47 24.97
C PRO A 265 -7.03 5.73 26.29
N TRP A 266 -6.11 4.82 26.59
CA TRP A 266 -6.13 3.97 27.78
C TRP A 266 -5.84 4.79 29.03
#